data_AF-A0A9C7GEE6-F1
#
_entry.id   AF-A0A9C7GEE6-F1
#
_cell.length_a   1.000
_cell.length_b   1.000
_cell.length_c   1.000
_cell.angle_alpha   90.00
_cell.angle_beta   90.00
_cell.angle_gamma   90.00
#
_symmetry.space_group_name_H-M   'P 1'
#
loop_
_entity.id
_entity.type
_entity.pdbx_description
1 polymer ?
#
loop_
_entity_poly.entity_id
_entity_poly.type
_entity_poly.pdbx_seq_one_letter_code
_entity_poly.pdbx_strand_id
1 'polypeptide(L)'
;MTGVEPNQFALFLNGTTEVPGTVYGTGAGTQQNNGQAILVISTFDVLTLRNHSSAAAVILQTLAGGTQTNVNASIVIKKLN
;
A
#
# COMPACT_ATOMS: atom_id res chain seq x y z
N MET A 1 -4.10 -2.76 -3.08
CA MET A 1 -4.68 -1.40 -3.15
C MET A 1 -5.09 -1.12 -4.59
N THR A 2 -6.11 -0.31 -4.82
CA THR A 2 -6.52 0.08 -6.18
C THR A 2 -6.67 1.60 -6.27
N GLY A 3 -5.78 2.24 -7.02
CA GLY A 3 -5.83 3.68 -7.31
C GLY A 3 -6.40 3.97 -8.70
N VAL A 4 -6.90 5.18 -8.93
CA VAL A 4 -7.35 5.62 -10.26
C VAL A 4 -6.15 5.95 -11.17
N GLU A 5 -5.03 6.33 -10.57
CA GLU A 5 -3.76 6.65 -11.23
C GLU A 5 -2.74 5.50 -11.11
N PRO A 6 -1.70 5.46 -11.98
CA PRO A 6 -0.47 4.72 -11.69
C PRO A 6 0.07 5.13 -10.31
N ASN A 7 0.48 4.15 -9.52
CA ASN A 7 0.81 4.40 -8.12
C ASN A 7 1.94 3.50 -7.63
N GLN A 8 2.66 4.01 -6.63
CA GLN A 8 3.75 3.35 -5.94
C GLN A 8 3.59 3.56 -4.43
N PHE A 9 3.50 2.46 -3.69
CA PHE A 9 3.35 2.46 -2.24
C PHE A 9 4.48 1.68 -1.59
N ALA A 10 4.87 2.10 -0.39
CA ALA A 10 5.87 1.42 0.42
C ALA A 10 5.50 1.38 1.89
N LEU A 11 6.07 0.41 2.62
CA LEU A 11 5.95 0.33 4.07
C LEU A 11 7.03 1.18 4.73
N PHE A 12 6.66 1.83 5.83
CA PHE A 12 7.52 2.70 6.63
C PHE A 12 7.43 2.31 8.10
N LEU A 13 8.58 2.17 8.75
CA LEU A 13 8.69 2.02 10.19
C LEU A 13 8.88 3.38 10.85
N ASN A 14 8.14 3.58 11.95
CA ASN A 14 8.21 4.76 12.81
C ASN A 14 8.04 6.07 12.03
N GLY A 15 7.25 6.02 10.95
CA GLY A 15 6.83 7.15 10.12
C GLY A 15 7.84 7.64 9.07
N THR A 16 9.13 7.36 9.24
CA THR A 16 10.21 7.96 8.42
C THR A 16 11.07 6.95 7.68
N THR A 17 11.26 5.74 8.21
CA THR A 17 12.20 4.77 7.65
C THR A 17 11.48 3.85 6.68
N GLU A 18 11.75 3.99 5.37
CA GLU A 18 11.24 3.05 4.37
C GLU A 18 11.77 1.64 4.66
N VAL A 19 10.90 0.64 4.56
CA VAL A 19 11.30 -0.75 4.69
C VAL A 19 11.78 -1.26 3.33
N PRO A 20 13.05 -1.67 3.18
CA PRO A 20 13.59 -2.11 1.89
C PRO A 20 12.80 -3.27 1.29
N GLY A 21 12.64 -3.24 -0.04
CA GLY A 21 11.92 -4.30 -0.77
C GLY A 21 10.40 -4.25 -0.62
N THR A 22 9.85 -3.17 -0.06
CA THR A 22 8.39 -3.00 0.11
C THR A 22 7.78 -1.99 -0.85
N VAL A 23 8.55 -1.47 -1.81
CA VAL A 23 8.05 -0.58 -2.86
C VAL A 23 7.33 -1.41 -3.91
N TYR A 24 5.99 -1.35 -3.91
CA TYR A 24 5.14 -1.99 -4.90
C TYR A 24 4.48 -0.95 -5.79
N GLY A 25 4.44 -1.21 -7.09
CA GLY A 25 3.96 -0.26 -8.07
C GLY A 25 3.15 -0.87 -9.20
N THR A 26 2.31 -0.04 -9.81
CA THR A 26 1.56 -0.33 -11.03
C THR A 26 1.72 0.85 -11.99
N GLY A 27 1.96 0.54 -13.27
CA GLY A 27 2.03 1.54 -14.34
C GLY A 27 0.67 1.94 -14.91
N ALA A 28 -0.42 1.28 -14.50
CA ALA A 28 -1.77 1.55 -14.99
C ALA A 28 -2.70 1.96 -13.85
N GLY A 29 -3.57 2.94 -14.14
CA GLY A 29 -4.69 3.29 -13.28
C GLY A 29 -5.71 2.16 -13.19
N THR A 30 -6.42 2.06 -12.07
CA THR A 30 -7.44 1.04 -11.74
C THR A 30 -6.94 -0.41 -11.71
N GLN A 31 -5.64 -0.63 -11.97
CA GLN A 31 -4.96 -1.90 -11.75
C GLN A 31 -4.66 -2.08 -10.25
N GLN A 32 -4.79 -3.32 -9.76
CA GLN A 32 -4.43 -3.64 -8.38
C GLN A 32 -2.91 -3.54 -8.15
N ASN A 33 -2.53 -2.80 -7.12
CA ASN A 33 -1.20 -2.78 -6.54
C ASN A 33 -1.17 -3.69 -5.30
N ASN A 34 -0.67 -4.91 -5.47
CA ASN A 34 -0.60 -5.92 -4.43
C ASN A 34 0.87 -6.21 -4.11
N GLY A 35 1.17 -6.50 -2.83
CA GLY A 35 2.52 -6.80 -2.37
C GLY A 35 2.49 -7.63 -1.10
N GLN A 36 3.61 -8.29 -0.80
CA GLN A 36 3.79 -9.07 0.42
C GLN A 36 5.24 -8.99 0.89
N ALA A 37 5.46 -8.77 2.19
CA ALA A 37 6.79 -8.71 2.76
C ALA A 37 6.81 -9.45 4.10
N ILE A 38 7.97 -10.03 4.42
CA ILE A 38 8.29 -10.55 5.75
C ILE A 38 9.30 -9.58 6.34
N LEU A 39 9.02 -9.07 7.53
CA LEU A 39 9.80 -8.04 8.18
C LEU A 39 10.00 -8.40 9.64
N VAL A 40 11.16 -8.05 10.17
CA VAL A 40 11.41 -8.08 11.63
C VAL A 40 10.94 -6.73 12.18
N ILE A 41 10.04 -6.78 13.16
CA ILE A 41 9.45 -5.61 13.80
C ILE A 41 9.68 -5.73 15.31
N SER A 42 10.15 -4.66 15.94
CA SER A 42 10.35 -4.62 17.39
C SER A 42 9.07 -4.22 18.11
N THR A 43 9.01 -4.48 19.41
CA THR A 43 7.91 -3.99 20.24
C THR A 43 7.83 -2.46 20.16
N PHE A 44 6.61 -1.93 20.02
CA PHE A 44 6.29 -0.50 19.87
C PHE A 44 6.65 0.15 18.53
N ASP A 45 7.21 -0.58 17.57
CA ASP A 45 7.36 -0.06 16.21
C ASP A 45 5.99 0.21 15.57
N VAL A 46 5.89 1.32 14.84
CA VAL A 46 4.69 1.71 14.09
C VAL A 46 4.92 1.47 12.60
N LEU A 47 4.17 0.54 12.02
CA LEU A 47 4.19 0.27 10.58
C LEU A 47 3.13 1.12 9.86
N THR A 48 3.54 1.86 8.85
CA THR A 48 2.66 2.70 8.03
C THR A 48 2.81 2.34 6.54
N LEU A 49 1.71 2.34 5.80
CA LEU A 49 1.71 2.18 4.35
C LEU A 49 1.52 3.56 3.73
N ARG A 50 2.45 3.99 2.86
CA ARG A 50 2.47 5.36 2.33
C ARG A 50 2.53 5.37 0.82
N ASN A 51 1.82 6.32 0.21
CA ASN A 51 2.14 6.75 -1.14
C ASN A 51 3.58 7.30 -1.12
N HIS A 52 4.45 6.73 -1.92
CA HIS A 52 5.89 6.95 -1.83
C HIS A 52 6.43 7.78 -3.01
N SER A 53 6.53 7.16 -4.20
CA SER A 53 7.11 7.78 -5.40
C SER A 53 6.14 7.82 -6.58
N SER A 54 4.83 7.87 -6.30
CA SER A 54 3.84 8.09 -7.37
C SER A 54 4.05 9.47 -8.01
N ALA A 55 3.80 9.58 -9.31
CA ALA A 55 3.96 10.84 -10.05
C ALA A 55 2.99 11.95 -9.61
N ALA A 56 1.89 11.59 -8.93
CA ALA A 56 0.88 12.50 -8.43
C ALA A 56 0.23 11.93 -7.15
N ALA A 57 -0.70 12.71 -6.57
CA ALA A 57 -1.60 12.20 -5.54
C ALA A 57 -2.40 11.01 -6.09
N VAL A 58 -2.61 9.98 -5.25
CA VAL A 58 -3.32 8.77 -5.65
C VAL A 58 -4.70 8.78 -5.02
N ILE A 59 -5.72 8.72 -5.86
CA ILE A 59 -7.12 8.59 -5.44
C ILE A 59 -7.45 7.11 -5.37
N LEU A 60 -7.82 6.60 -4.20
CA LEU A 60 -8.26 5.22 -4.06
C LEU A 60 -9.67 5.05 -4.65
N GLN A 61 -9.82 4.10 -5.55
CA GLN A 61 -11.06 3.90 -6.31
C GLN A 61 -12.18 3.41 -5.38
N THR A 62 -13.31 4.12 -5.34
CA THR A 62 -14.42 3.81 -4.41
C THR A 62 -15.61 3.10 -5.05
N LEU A 63 -15.76 3.10 -6.38
CA LEU A 63 -16.89 2.45 -7.07
C LEU A 63 -16.39 1.49 -8.16
N ALA A 64 -15.39 0.67 -7.86
CA ALA A 64 -14.83 -0.28 -8.82
C ALA A 64 -15.84 -1.34 -9.26
N GLY A 65 -16.25 -1.29 -10.52
CA GLY A 65 -17.12 -2.30 -11.14
C GLY A 65 -18.60 -2.27 -10.71
N GLY A 66 -19.06 -1.22 -10.00
CA GLY A 66 -20.43 -1.14 -9.50
C GLY A 66 -20.81 0.24 -8.98
N THR A 67 -21.91 0.33 -8.22
CA THR A 67 -22.43 1.59 -7.63
C THR A 67 -22.29 1.66 -6.11
N GLN A 68 -21.73 0.62 -5.46
CA GLN A 68 -21.47 0.56 -4.02
C GLN A 68 -20.00 0.88 -3.71
N THR A 69 -19.75 1.43 -2.52
CA THR A 69 -18.38 1.68 -2.04
C THR A 69 -17.58 0.38 -1.91
N ASN A 70 -16.48 0.24 -2.65
CA ASN A 70 -15.58 -0.90 -2.52
C ASN A 70 -14.53 -0.71 -1.43
N VAL A 71 -14.07 -1.82 -0.86
CA VAL A 71 -12.79 -1.85 -0.14
C VAL A 71 -11.69 -1.61 -1.16
N ASN A 72 -10.96 -0.51 -1.01
CA ASN A 72 -9.96 -0.05 -1.98
C ASN A 72 -8.52 -0.22 -1.51
N ALA A 73 -8.34 -0.46 -0.21
CA ALA A 73 -7.09 -0.83 0.41
C ALA A 73 -7.37 -1.83 1.56
N SER A 74 -6.46 -2.79 1.72
CA SER A 74 -6.44 -3.69 2.87
C SER A 74 -5.00 -4.08 3.17
N ILE A 75 -4.72 -4.36 4.44
CA ILE A 75 -3.43 -4.88 4.90
C ILE A 75 -3.71 -6.05 5.85
N VAL A 76 -2.95 -7.13 5.69
CA VAL A 76 -3.02 -8.30 6.57
C VAL A 76 -1.66 -8.45 7.24
N ILE A 77 -1.65 -8.40 8.56
CA ILE A 77 -0.44 -8.56 9.38
C ILE A 77 -0.53 -9.91 10.08
N LYS A 78 0.50 -10.74 9.90
CA LYS A 78 0.60 -12.05 10.54
C LYS A 78 1.93 -12.14 11.27
N LYS A 79 1.88 -12.44 12.57
CA LYS A 79 3.08 -12.80 13.33
C LYS A 79 3.52 -14.20 12.90
N LEU A 80 4.79 -14.33 12.53
CA LEU A 80 5.42 -15.62 12.23
C LEU A 80 6.07 -16.18 13.50
N ASN A 81 6.05 -17.50 13.67
CA ASN A 81 6.61 -18.22 14.82
C ASN A 81 7.94 -18.88 14.46
#